data_AF-A0A259CV82-F1
#
_entry.id   AF-A0A259CV82-F1
#
_cell.length_a   1.000
_cell.length_b   1.000
_cell.length_c   1.000
_cell.angle_alpha   90.00
_cell.angle_beta   90.00
_cell.angle_gamma   90.00
#
_symmetry.space_group_name_H-M   'P 1'
#
loop_
_entity.id
_entity.type
_entity.pdbx_description
1 polymer ?
#
loop_
_entity_poly.entity_id
_entity_poly.type
_entity_poly.pdbx_seq_one_letter_code
_entity_poly.pdbx_strand_id
1 'polypeptide(L)'
;MKVLIVTGSYPPDKCGVGDYTYHLAEAISAKVNVEVAVLTNLSKIESEHGSKVKTFRRMPSWKNISLFEIKRVVSEFRPDVVHIQYPTQGYRGSPPSLMPLYFRCLGIPVVQTWHEYFYQSGVKWHNLLGCNALIYVRPDFPKKIPSWVNKIISKTPQFYIANTSTIPSIELSVSEKNKIKDFLSQGKPIVCFFGFAHANKGLEQLFDIVNPAECHLVLICDLSTKDGLPAARARWRDIIYCRCSSLSLPRRSWGMEYIAECIPSIR
;
A
#
# COMPACT_ATOMS: atom_id res chain seq x y z
N MET A 1 -16.51 13.12 -15.77
CA MET A 1 -15.08 12.79 -15.89
C MET A 1 -14.85 11.35 -15.47
N LYS A 2 -14.03 10.60 -16.20
CA LYS A 2 -13.71 9.20 -15.95
C LYS A 2 -12.23 9.02 -15.63
N VAL A 3 -11.93 8.54 -14.43
CA VAL A 3 -10.57 8.36 -13.92
C VAL A 3 -10.23 6.87 -13.91
N LEU A 4 -9.23 6.46 -14.68
CA LEU A 4 -8.68 5.10 -14.59
C LEU A 4 -7.44 5.12 -13.71
N ILE A 5 -7.52 4.54 -12.53
CA ILE A 5 -6.38 4.34 -11.65
C ILE A 5 -5.67 3.04 -12.02
N VAL A 6 -4.34 3.07 -12.11
CA VAL A 6 -3.52 1.90 -12.39
C VAL A 6 -2.62 1.62 -11.19
N THR A 7 -2.75 0.43 -10.62
CA THR A 7 -1.96 0.00 -9.46
C THR A 7 -1.63 -1.48 -9.59
N GLY A 8 -0.43 -1.87 -9.15
CA GLY A 8 -0.02 -3.27 -9.13
C GLY A 8 -0.53 -4.03 -7.92
N SER A 9 -1.14 -3.38 -6.95
CA SER A 9 -1.82 -4.05 -5.83
C SER A 9 -3.09 -3.30 -5.51
N TYR A 10 -4.17 -4.04 -5.29
CA TYR A 10 -5.45 -3.50 -4.87
C TYR A 10 -6.14 -4.54 -4.00
N PRO A 11 -6.91 -4.18 -2.95
CA PRO A 11 -7.62 -5.13 -2.11
C PRO A 11 -8.29 -6.22 -2.96
N PRO A 12 -8.19 -7.51 -2.61
CA PRO A 12 -7.67 -8.05 -1.34
C PRO A 12 -6.14 -8.20 -1.25
N ASP A 13 -5.37 -7.76 -2.24
CA ASP A 13 -3.90 -7.84 -2.16
C ASP A 13 -3.37 -6.97 -1.01
N LYS A 14 -2.56 -7.56 -0.11
CA LYS A 14 -1.95 -6.82 1.00
C LYS A 14 -0.86 -5.88 0.49
N CYS A 15 -1.12 -4.58 0.52
CA CYS A 15 -0.14 -3.55 0.16
C CYS A 15 -0.56 -2.20 0.74
N GLY A 16 0.35 -1.49 1.42
CA GLY A 16 0.03 -0.14 1.93
C GLY A 16 -0.35 0.86 0.83
N VAL A 17 0.33 0.83 -0.31
CA VAL A 17 -0.03 1.66 -1.47
C VAL A 17 -1.35 1.17 -2.10
N GLY A 18 -1.61 -0.14 -2.08
CA GLY A 18 -2.88 -0.70 -2.56
C GLY A 18 -4.08 -0.24 -1.73
N ASP A 19 -3.94 -0.26 -0.40
CA ASP A 19 -4.96 0.23 0.55
C ASP A 19 -5.15 1.76 0.45
N TYR A 20 -4.05 2.53 0.33
CA TYR A 20 -4.12 3.94 -0.03
C TYR A 20 -4.90 4.17 -1.32
N THR A 21 -4.62 3.37 -2.35
CA THR A 21 -5.28 3.50 -3.66
C THR A 21 -6.77 3.19 -3.58
N TYR A 22 -7.19 2.24 -2.74
CA TYR A 22 -8.59 1.95 -2.48
C TYR A 22 -9.31 3.16 -1.87
N HIS A 23 -8.77 3.74 -0.80
CA HIS A 23 -9.35 4.91 -0.17
C HIS A 23 -9.37 6.14 -1.09
N LEU A 24 -8.31 6.33 -1.88
CA LEU A 24 -8.26 7.36 -2.90
C LEU A 24 -9.36 7.17 -3.96
N ALA A 25 -9.53 5.94 -4.47
CA ALA A 25 -10.52 5.65 -5.49
C ALA A 25 -11.94 5.89 -4.98
N GLU A 26 -12.26 5.43 -3.77
CA GLU A 26 -13.54 5.67 -3.11
C GLU A 26 -13.79 7.18 -2.93
N ALA A 27 -12.82 7.92 -2.39
CA ALA A 27 -12.94 9.36 -2.16
C ALA A 27 -13.14 10.16 -3.46
N ILE A 28 -12.48 9.76 -4.56
CA ILE A 28 -12.67 10.37 -5.88
C ILE A 28 -14.05 10.01 -6.44
N SER A 29 -14.48 8.75 -6.31
CA SER A 29 -15.80 8.29 -6.81
C SER A 29 -16.98 8.93 -6.08
N ALA A 30 -16.76 9.43 -4.86
CA ALA A 30 -17.76 10.19 -4.11
C ALA A 30 -17.98 11.61 -4.66
N LYS A 31 -17.15 12.09 -5.58
CA LYS A 31 -17.32 13.40 -6.22
C LYS A 31 -18.40 13.35 -7.30
N VAL A 32 -19.20 14.40 -7.38
CA VAL A 32 -20.27 14.54 -8.38
C VAL A 32 -19.67 14.50 -9.79
N ASN A 33 -20.31 13.75 -10.69
CA ASN A 33 -19.89 13.60 -12.10
C ASN A 33 -18.49 13.01 -12.30
N VAL A 34 -17.97 12.24 -11.34
CA VAL A 34 -16.71 11.50 -11.48
C VAL A 34 -16.97 10.00 -11.40
N GLU A 35 -16.61 9.27 -12.45
CA GLU A 35 -16.58 7.81 -12.46
C GLU A 35 -15.13 7.36 -12.27
N VAL A 36 -14.92 6.34 -11.43
CA VAL A 36 -13.58 5.79 -11.16
C VAL A 36 -13.56 4.32 -11.48
N ALA A 37 -12.51 3.91 -12.18
CA ALA A 37 -12.16 2.51 -12.33
C ALA A 37 -10.71 2.25 -11.94
N VAL A 38 -10.41 1.01 -11.56
CA VAL A 38 -9.07 0.56 -11.15
C VAL A 38 -8.62 -0.58 -12.06
N LEU A 39 -7.51 -0.42 -12.77
CA LEU A 39 -6.80 -1.51 -13.45
C LEU A 39 -5.72 -2.07 -12.52
N THR A 40 -5.84 -3.35 -12.19
CA THR A 40 -4.92 -4.06 -11.29
C THR A 40 -4.59 -5.48 -11.79
N ASN A 41 -3.81 -6.23 -11.00
CA ASN A 41 -3.44 -7.61 -11.26
C ASN A 41 -4.63 -8.47 -11.65
N LEU A 42 -4.36 -9.45 -12.52
CA LEU A 42 -5.25 -10.55 -12.78
C LEU A 42 -5.50 -11.32 -11.48
N SER A 43 -6.76 -11.42 -11.08
CA SER A 43 -7.19 -12.24 -9.96
C SER A 43 -8.62 -12.71 -10.22
N LYS A 44 -8.91 -13.93 -9.77
CA LYS A 44 -10.22 -14.58 -9.90
C LYS A 44 -11.21 -14.11 -8.82
N ILE A 45 -10.75 -13.33 -7.85
CA ILE A 45 -11.57 -12.84 -6.75
C ILE A 45 -12.40 -11.66 -7.25
N GLU A 46 -13.72 -11.84 -7.27
CA GLU A 46 -14.64 -10.74 -7.56
C GLU A 46 -14.53 -9.64 -6.49
N SER A 47 -14.70 -8.40 -6.93
CA SER A 47 -14.64 -7.21 -6.08
C SER A 47 -15.58 -7.33 -4.87
N GLU A 48 -15.22 -6.74 -3.75
CA GLU A 48 -16.09 -6.65 -2.57
C GLU A 48 -17.44 -6.02 -2.94
N HIS A 49 -18.53 -6.65 -2.50
CA HIS A 49 -19.89 -6.14 -2.66
C HIS A 49 -20.02 -4.78 -1.96
N GLY A 50 -20.31 -3.71 -2.72
CA GLY A 50 -20.68 -2.39 -2.16
C GLY A 50 -19.82 -1.20 -2.59
N SER A 51 -18.67 -1.40 -3.24
CA SER A 51 -17.87 -0.31 -3.81
C SER A 51 -18.49 0.22 -5.11
N LYS A 52 -18.53 1.55 -5.26
CA LYS A 52 -18.92 2.22 -6.53
C LYS A 52 -17.79 2.20 -7.57
N VAL A 53 -16.60 1.79 -7.18
CA VAL A 53 -15.40 1.79 -8.04
C VAL A 53 -15.35 0.51 -8.86
N LYS A 54 -15.38 0.66 -10.19
CA LYS A 54 -15.26 -0.47 -11.11
C LYS A 54 -13.84 -1.03 -11.08
N THR A 55 -13.66 -2.32 -10.82
CA THR A 55 -12.32 -2.93 -10.76
C THR A 55 -12.07 -3.86 -11.95
N PHE A 56 -11.05 -3.54 -12.75
CA PHE A 56 -10.50 -4.34 -13.83
C PHE A 56 -9.30 -5.17 -13.35
N ARG A 57 -9.56 -6.36 -12.81
CA ARG A 57 -8.53 -7.35 -12.43
C ARG A 57 -8.04 -8.13 -13.64
N ARG A 58 -7.37 -7.47 -14.57
CA ARG A 58 -7.06 -8.05 -15.90
C ARG A 58 -5.57 -8.15 -16.21
N MET A 59 -4.69 -7.48 -15.47
CA MET A 59 -3.28 -7.38 -15.85
C MET A 59 -2.49 -8.63 -15.43
N PRO A 60 -2.03 -9.48 -16.36
CA PRO A 60 -1.31 -10.71 -16.00
C PRO A 60 0.13 -10.44 -15.56
N SER A 61 0.74 -9.36 -16.08
CA SER A 61 2.12 -8.99 -15.80
C SER A 61 2.34 -7.49 -16.02
N TRP A 62 3.10 -6.87 -15.13
CA TRP A 62 3.53 -5.47 -15.25
C TRP A 62 4.87 -5.31 -15.96
N LYS A 63 5.67 -6.38 -16.00
CA LYS A 63 6.92 -6.43 -16.78
C LYS A 63 6.61 -6.53 -18.28
N ASN A 64 5.67 -7.40 -18.64
CA ASN A 64 5.25 -7.66 -20.01
C ASN A 64 3.78 -7.23 -20.17
N ILE A 65 3.59 -5.95 -20.37
CA ILE A 65 2.27 -5.33 -20.38
C ILE A 65 1.43 -5.86 -21.54
N SER A 66 0.21 -6.31 -21.24
CA SER A 66 -0.74 -6.72 -22.26
C SER A 66 -1.43 -5.50 -22.88
N LEU A 67 -0.96 -5.08 -24.06
CA LEU A 67 -1.61 -4.01 -24.84
C LEU A 67 -3.07 -4.35 -25.18
N PHE A 68 -3.36 -5.63 -25.36
CA PHE A 68 -4.71 -6.10 -25.62
C PHE A 68 -5.66 -5.82 -24.44
N GLU A 69 -5.22 -6.13 -23.21
CA GLU A 69 -6.00 -5.83 -22.02
C GLU A 69 -6.14 -4.32 -21.78
N ILE A 70 -5.10 -3.53 -22.06
CA ILE A 70 -5.22 -2.07 -22.00
C ILE A 70 -6.28 -1.59 -23.00
N LYS A 71 -6.21 -2.03 -24.26
CA LYS A 71 -7.18 -1.64 -25.29
C LYS A 71 -8.61 -2.00 -24.89
N ARG A 72 -8.83 -3.18 -24.32
CA ARG A 72 -10.14 -3.60 -23.79
C ARG A 72 -10.62 -2.66 -22.70
N VAL A 73 -9.79 -2.38 -21.70
CA VAL A 73 -10.14 -1.49 -20.57
C VAL A 73 -10.41 -0.07 -21.06
N VAL A 74 -9.58 0.47 -21.95
CA VAL A 74 -9.76 1.81 -22.53
C VAL A 74 -11.03 1.88 -23.37
N SER A 75 -11.31 0.87 -24.20
CA SER A 75 -12.53 0.82 -25.01
C SER A 75 -13.80 0.74 -24.14
N GLU A 76 -13.75 -0.07 -23.09
CA GLU A 76 -14.86 -0.32 -22.19
C GLU A 76 -15.16 0.85 -21.24
N PHE A 77 -14.12 1.47 -20.67
CA PHE A 77 -14.28 2.52 -19.66
C PHE A 77 -14.20 3.94 -20.25
N ARG A 78 -13.43 4.12 -21.33
CA ARG A 78 -13.14 5.41 -21.99
C ARG A 78 -12.66 6.48 -20.99
N PRO A 79 -11.48 6.29 -20.36
CA PRO A 79 -10.99 7.23 -19.37
C PRO A 79 -10.63 8.59 -19.97
N ASP A 80 -10.98 9.66 -19.26
CA ASP A 80 -10.53 11.03 -19.54
C ASP A 80 -9.13 11.27 -19.00
N VAL A 81 -8.72 10.53 -17.96
CA VAL A 81 -7.41 10.61 -17.33
C VAL A 81 -7.00 9.26 -16.76
N VAL A 82 -5.70 8.95 -16.84
CA VAL A 82 -5.10 7.78 -16.20
C VAL A 82 -4.23 8.23 -15.02
N HIS A 83 -4.38 7.58 -13.87
CA HIS A 83 -3.61 7.88 -12.67
C HIS A 83 -2.83 6.66 -12.18
N ILE A 84 -1.51 6.67 -12.31
CA ILE A 84 -0.66 5.51 -12.02
C ILE A 84 0.06 5.67 -10.67
N GLN A 85 0.02 4.61 -9.85
CA GLN A 85 0.59 4.58 -8.49
C GLN A 85 1.93 3.84 -8.47
N TYR A 86 3.03 4.49 -8.07
CA TYR A 86 4.38 3.91 -8.01
C TYR A 86 5.05 4.07 -6.65
N PRO A 87 5.83 3.08 -6.15
CA PRO A 87 5.74 1.66 -6.49
C PRO A 87 4.54 1.01 -5.79
N THR A 88 4.17 -0.18 -6.22
CA THR A 88 3.23 -1.07 -5.52
C THR A 88 3.86 -2.45 -5.40
N GLN A 89 3.46 -3.25 -4.40
CA GLN A 89 4.08 -4.58 -4.19
C GLN A 89 3.89 -5.51 -5.39
N GLY A 90 2.71 -5.50 -6.01
CA GLY A 90 2.42 -6.41 -7.12
C GLY A 90 3.07 -6.01 -8.45
N TYR A 91 3.74 -4.84 -8.54
CA TYR A 91 4.70 -4.60 -9.62
C TYR A 91 5.95 -5.47 -9.51
N ARG A 92 6.25 -6.04 -8.32
CA ARG A 92 7.41 -6.93 -8.09
C ARG A 92 8.72 -6.33 -8.60
N GLY A 93 8.92 -5.03 -8.36
CA GLY A 93 10.10 -4.27 -8.81
C GLY A 93 10.15 -3.95 -10.31
N SER A 94 9.18 -4.43 -11.10
CA SER A 94 9.04 -4.16 -12.53
C SER A 94 7.74 -3.39 -12.80
N PRO A 95 7.68 -2.09 -12.46
CA PRO A 95 6.51 -1.27 -12.76
C PRO A 95 6.24 -1.23 -14.27
N PRO A 96 5.01 -0.90 -14.69
CA PRO A 96 4.64 -0.82 -16.10
C PRO A 96 5.50 0.18 -16.87
N SER A 97 6.56 -0.34 -17.46
CA SER A 97 7.44 0.35 -18.39
C SER A 97 6.65 0.72 -19.65
N LEU A 98 6.85 1.92 -20.19
CA LEU A 98 6.19 2.45 -21.40
C LEU A 98 4.66 2.69 -21.34
N MET A 99 3.94 2.14 -20.35
CA MET A 99 2.49 2.34 -20.24
C MET A 99 2.06 3.82 -20.17
N PRO A 100 2.73 4.71 -19.40
CA PRO A 100 2.38 6.13 -19.41
C PRO A 100 2.49 6.74 -20.81
N LEU A 101 3.57 6.39 -21.54
CA LEU A 101 3.79 6.88 -22.90
C LEU A 101 2.72 6.35 -23.85
N TYR A 102 2.33 5.08 -23.71
CA TYR A 102 1.26 4.48 -24.50
C TYR A 102 -0.08 5.23 -24.32
N PHE A 103 -0.50 5.50 -23.08
CA PHE A 103 -1.72 6.28 -22.82
C PHE A 103 -1.63 7.69 -23.38
N ARG A 104 -0.47 8.34 -23.27
CA ARG A 104 -0.24 9.65 -23.85
C ARG A 104 -0.37 9.63 -25.39
N CYS A 105 0.13 8.60 -26.06
CA CYS A 105 -0.04 8.43 -27.50
C CYS A 105 -1.50 8.18 -27.91
N LEU A 106 -2.34 7.66 -27.01
CA LEU A 106 -3.79 7.58 -27.20
C LEU A 106 -4.51 8.92 -26.93
N GLY A 107 -3.78 9.99 -26.62
CA GLY A 107 -4.35 11.29 -26.27
C GLY A 107 -4.89 11.37 -24.85
N ILE A 108 -4.63 10.36 -24.00
CA ILE A 108 -5.15 10.30 -22.63
C ILE A 108 -4.08 10.83 -21.67
N PRO A 109 -4.35 11.92 -20.93
CA PRO A 109 -3.39 12.48 -19.98
C PRO A 109 -3.09 11.50 -18.84
N VAL A 110 -1.83 11.46 -18.41
CA VAL A 110 -1.38 10.57 -17.34
C VAL A 110 -0.86 11.36 -16.14
N VAL A 111 -1.47 11.11 -14.98
CA VAL A 111 -0.98 11.53 -13.66
C VAL A 111 -0.20 10.38 -13.05
N GLN A 112 0.91 10.67 -12.37
CA GLN A 112 1.68 9.68 -11.61
C GLN A 112 1.77 10.09 -10.15
N THR A 113 1.54 9.16 -9.21
CA THR A 113 1.86 9.37 -7.79
C THR A 113 3.08 8.54 -7.42
N TRP A 114 4.11 9.19 -6.88
CA TRP A 114 5.33 8.54 -6.41
C TRP A 114 5.34 8.51 -4.87
N HIS A 115 5.21 7.29 -4.33
CA HIS A 115 5.23 6.97 -2.91
C HIS A 115 6.65 6.87 -2.34
N GLU A 116 7.64 6.71 -3.21
CA GLU A 116 9.06 6.61 -2.88
C GLU A 116 9.90 7.50 -3.81
N TYR A 117 11.18 7.72 -3.48
CA TYR A 117 12.06 8.47 -4.39
C TYR A 117 12.30 7.70 -5.69
N PHE A 118 12.80 8.42 -6.70
CA PHE A 118 12.90 7.92 -8.08
C PHE A 118 13.51 6.52 -8.19
N TYR A 119 14.67 6.27 -7.58
CA TYR A 119 15.36 4.96 -7.68
C TYR A 119 14.61 3.82 -6.96
N GLN A 120 13.92 4.13 -5.86
CA GLN A 120 13.12 3.16 -5.09
C GLN A 120 11.75 2.92 -5.72
N SER A 121 11.23 3.87 -6.50
CA SER A 121 9.92 3.76 -7.16
C SER A 121 9.88 2.76 -8.31
N GLY A 122 11.05 2.35 -8.81
CA GLY A 122 11.20 1.52 -10.00
C GLY A 122 10.87 2.24 -11.32
N VAL A 123 10.38 3.48 -11.27
CA VAL A 123 10.09 4.33 -12.43
C VAL A 123 11.36 4.47 -13.28
N LYS A 124 11.19 4.42 -14.60
CA LYS A 124 12.28 4.54 -15.57
C LYS A 124 12.12 5.81 -16.40
N TRP A 125 13.17 6.19 -17.13
CA TRP A 125 13.19 7.44 -17.90
C TRP A 125 12.02 7.59 -18.89
N HIS A 126 11.58 6.50 -19.53
CA HIS A 126 10.47 6.55 -20.49
C HIS A 126 9.10 6.73 -19.82
N ASN A 127 8.96 6.39 -18.53
CA ASN A 127 7.74 6.71 -17.77
C ASN A 127 7.59 8.23 -17.59
N LEU A 128 8.71 8.95 -17.49
CA LEU A 128 8.73 10.41 -17.35
C LEU A 128 8.13 11.09 -18.59
N LEU A 129 8.41 10.56 -19.79
CA LEU A 129 7.92 11.10 -21.06
C LEU A 129 6.40 11.00 -21.21
N GLY A 130 5.78 10.05 -20.52
CA GLY A 130 4.33 9.92 -20.47
C GLY A 130 3.68 10.71 -19.33
N CYS A 131 4.44 11.38 -18.46
CA CYS A 131 3.91 12.04 -17.26
C CYS A 131 3.39 13.46 -17.57
N ASN A 132 2.06 13.63 -17.54
CA ASN A 132 1.42 14.95 -17.69
C ASN A 132 1.30 15.71 -16.38
N ALA A 133 1.25 15.02 -15.24
CA ALA A 133 1.32 15.63 -13.91
C ALA A 133 1.93 14.65 -12.90
N LEU A 134 2.71 15.16 -11.95
CA LEU A 134 3.37 14.38 -10.91
C LEU A 134 2.81 14.75 -9.54
N ILE A 135 2.44 13.74 -8.76
CA ILE A 135 2.16 13.84 -7.34
C ILE A 135 3.30 13.12 -6.61
N TYR A 136 3.88 13.74 -5.60
CA TYR A 136 4.86 13.10 -4.74
C TYR A 136 4.42 13.22 -3.28
N VAL A 137 4.69 12.18 -2.49
CA VAL A 137 4.21 12.10 -1.09
C VAL A 137 5.26 12.45 -0.05
N ARG A 138 6.53 12.57 -0.46
CA ARG A 138 7.66 12.90 0.43
C ARG A 138 8.05 14.38 0.27
N PRO A 139 8.06 15.19 1.34
CA PRO A 139 8.29 16.63 1.24
C PRO A 139 9.70 16.98 0.75
N ASP A 140 10.67 16.11 1.00
CA ASP A 140 12.06 16.26 0.56
C ASP A 140 12.34 15.65 -0.82
N PHE A 141 11.30 15.17 -1.52
CA PHE A 141 11.43 14.58 -2.85
C PHE A 141 12.14 15.50 -3.86
N PRO A 142 11.80 16.81 -4.00
CA PRO A 142 12.49 17.69 -4.94
C PRO A 142 13.99 17.86 -4.67
N LYS A 143 14.45 17.63 -3.43
CA LYS A 143 15.87 17.71 -3.05
C LYS A 143 16.63 16.43 -3.39
N LYS A 144 15.94 15.30 -3.51
CA LYS A 144 16.53 13.95 -3.71
C LYS A 144 16.34 13.41 -5.12
N ILE A 145 15.61 14.12 -5.97
CA ILE A 145 15.43 13.72 -7.36
C ILE A 145 16.73 13.95 -8.16
N PRO A 146 17.15 13.00 -9.02
CA PRO A 146 18.32 13.22 -9.86
C PRO A 146 18.16 14.43 -10.78
N SER A 147 19.22 15.20 -10.99
CA SER A 147 19.20 16.42 -11.79
C SER A 147 18.69 16.20 -13.22
N TRP A 148 19.05 15.06 -13.83
CA TRP A 148 18.58 14.69 -15.17
C TRP A 148 17.07 14.38 -15.19
N VAL A 149 16.53 13.74 -14.14
CA VAL A 149 15.08 13.51 -14.02
C VAL A 149 14.38 14.86 -13.85
N ASN A 150 14.88 15.72 -12.96
CA ASN A 150 14.32 17.05 -12.70
C ASN A 150 14.23 17.88 -13.98
N LYS A 151 15.26 17.84 -14.84
CA LYS A 151 15.24 18.50 -16.14
C LYS A 151 14.11 18.00 -17.03
N ILE A 152 13.89 16.68 -17.10
CA ILE A 152 12.82 16.07 -17.92
C ILE A 152 11.44 16.49 -17.41
N ILE A 153 11.21 16.45 -16.10
CA ILE A 153 9.90 16.75 -15.51
C ILE A 153 9.72 18.23 -15.12
N SER A 154 10.66 19.10 -15.46
CA SER A 154 10.66 20.52 -15.06
C SER A 154 9.43 21.28 -15.55
N LYS A 155 8.87 20.87 -16.69
CA LYS A 155 7.63 21.45 -17.28
C LYS A 155 6.37 20.69 -16.88
N THR A 156 6.51 19.54 -16.22
CA THR A 156 5.39 18.75 -15.72
C THR A 156 4.87 19.40 -14.43
N PRO A 157 3.58 19.76 -14.31
CA PRO A 157 3.00 20.20 -13.05
C PRO A 157 3.27 19.20 -11.92
N GLN A 158 3.76 19.68 -10.78
CA GLN A 158 4.13 18.84 -9.64
C GLN A 158 3.38 19.27 -8.37
N PHE A 159 2.88 18.30 -7.62
CA PHE A 159 2.09 18.52 -6.42
C PHE A 159 2.61 17.68 -5.26
N TYR A 160 2.85 18.33 -4.12
CA TYR A 160 3.07 17.63 -2.87
C TYR A 160 1.72 17.27 -2.24
N ILE A 161 1.45 15.98 -2.08
CA ILE A 161 0.27 15.49 -1.34
C ILE A 161 0.77 14.43 -0.37
N ALA A 162 0.80 14.77 0.92
CA ALA A 162 1.26 13.85 1.95
C ALA A 162 0.42 12.56 1.97
N ASN A 163 1.09 11.42 2.20
CA ASN A 163 0.36 10.18 2.44
C ASN A 163 -0.28 10.24 3.83
N THR A 164 -1.59 10.02 3.91
CA THR A 164 -2.31 9.95 5.19
C THR A 164 -2.35 8.51 5.69
N SER A 165 -2.48 8.34 7.00
CA SER A 165 -2.76 7.02 7.57
C SER A 165 -4.11 6.51 7.08
N THR A 166 -4.14 5.28 6.57
CA THR A 166 -5.39 4.55 6.28
C THR A 166 -5.90 3.76 7.49
N ILE A 167 -5.12 3.72 8.57
CA ILE A 167 -5.48 3.07 9.83
C ILE A 167 -6.48 3.98 10.55
N PRO A 168 -7.68 3.47 10.91
CA PRO A 168 -8.65 4.25 11.66
C PRO A 168 -8.08 4.63 13.02
N SER A 169 -8.27 5.89 13.43
CA SER A 169 -7.97 6.33 14.78
C SER A 169 -9.13 5.96 15.71
N ILE A 170 -8.83 5.25 16.78
CA ILE A 170 -9.78 4.96 17.86
C ILE A 170 -9.34 5.78 19.07
N GLU A 171 -10.24 6.59 19.62
CA GLU A 171 -10.02 7.24 20.90
C GLU A 171 -10.36 6.26 22.02
N LEU A 172 -9.37 5.94 22.84
CA LEU A 172 -9.52 5.05 23.99
C LEU A 172 -9.39 5.85 25.28
N SER A 173 -10.27 5.58 26.25
CA SER A 173 -10.16 6.10 27.61
C SER A 173 -8.89 5.57 28.29
N VAL A 174 -8.44 6.26 29.35
CA VAL A 174 -7.28 5.82 30.15
C VAL A 174 -7.49 4.41 30.71
N SER A 175 -8.71 4.08 31.14
CA SER A 175 -9.05 2.75 31.65
C SER A 175 -8.92 1.67 30.57
N GLU A 176 -9.41 1.92 29.35
CA GLU A 176 -9.29 0.98 28.24
C GLU A 176 -7.85 0.79 27.80
N LYS A 177 -7.05 1.87 27.73
CA LYS A 177 -5.62 1.79 27.44
C LYS A 177 -4.89 0.94 28.47
N ASN A 178 -5.19 1.13 29.76
CA ASN A 178 -4.59 0.34 30.83
C ASN A 178 -5.02 -1.12 30.74
N LYS A 179 -6.29 -1.42 30.48
CA LYS A 179 -6.76 -2.81 30.26
C LYS A 179 -6.04 -3.51 29.11
N ILE A 180 -5.89 -2.83 27.96
CA ILE A 180 -5.16 -3.39 26.81
C ILE A 180 -3.68 -3.60 27.15
N LYS A 181 -3.05 -2.63 27.83
CA LYS A 181 -1.66 -2.73 28.27
C LYS A 181 -1.47 -3.88 29.27
N ASP A 182 -2.35 -4.00 30.25
CA ASP A 182 -2.28 -5.08 31.24
C ASP A 182 -2.50 -6.45 30.58
N PHE A 183 -3.41 -6.52 29.62
CA PHE A 183 -3.66 -7.73 28.82
C PHE A 183 -2.44 -8.12 27.96
N LEU A 184 -1.81 -7.17 27.27
CA LEU A 184 -0.70 -7.44 26.34
C LEU A 184 0.68 -7.50 27.03
N SER A 185 0.88 -6.80 28.13
CA SER A 185 2.20 -6.66 28.72
C SER A 185 2.26 -6.68 30.23
N GLN A 186 1.16 -7.03 30.91
CA GLN A 186 1.10 -7.08 32.37
C GLN A 186 1.56 -5.75 32.98
N GLY A 187 1.21 -4.64 32.33
CA GLY A 187 1.56 -3.28 32.75
C GLY A 187 2.94 -2.79 32.31
N LYS A 188 3.81 -3.66 31.76
CA LYS A 188 5.13 -3.25 31.23
C LYS A 188 5.00 -2.34 30.00
N PRO A 189 5.97 -1.46 29.74
CA PRO A 189 6.09 -0.76 28.46
C PRO A 189 6.03 -1.73 27.26
N ILE A 190 5.42 -1.28 26.17
CA ILE A 190 5.26 -2.04 24.93
C ILE A 190 6.07 -1.38 23.83
N VAL A 191 6.90 -2.16 23.16
CA VAL A 191 7.48 -1.81 21.85
C VAL A 191 6.69 -2.56 20.80
N CYS A 192 6.08 -1.84 19.85
CA CYS A 192 5.21 -2.44 18.84
C CYS A 192 5.82 -2.29 17.44
N PHE A 193 5.87 -3.39 16.69
CA PHE A 193 6.09 -3.38 15.25
C PHE A 193 4.77 -3.64 14.52
N PHE A 194 4.44 -2.77 13.56
CA PHE A 194 3.28 -2.93 12.69
C PHE A 194 3.71 -2.83 11.23
N GLY A 195 3.39 -3.86 10.42
CA GLY A 195 3.63 -3.83 8.98
C GLY A 195 4.07 -5.17 8.40
N PHE A 196 4.76 -5.13 7.26
CA PHE A 196 5.28 -6.33 6.60
C PHE A 196 6.67 -6.69 7.14
N ALA A 197 6.85 -7.95 7.55
CA ALA A 197 8.12 -8.45 8.08
C ALA A 197 9.12 -8.78 6.95
N HIS A 198 9.60 -7.75 6.24
CA HIS A 198 10.64 -7.91 5.22
C HIS A 198 12.02 -7.56 5.77
N ALA A 199 13.09 -8.18 5.26
CA ALA A 199 14.47 -7.92 5.71
C ALA A 199 14.86 -6.43 5.66
N ASN A 200 14.37 -5.68 4.67
CA ASN A 200 14.63 -4.24 4.56
C ASN A 200 13.87 -3.38 5.58
N LYS A 201 13.01 -3.97 6.42
CA LYS A 201 12.28 -3.30 7.51
C LYS A 201 13.02 -3.38 8.84
N GLY A 202 14.12 -4.12 8.92
CA GLY A 202 14.95 -4.18 10.11
C GLY A 202 14.25 -4.78 11.32
N LEU A 203 13.26 -5.66 11.11
CA LEU A 203 12.50 -6.27 12.20
C LEU A 203 13.42 -7.03 13.15
N GLU A 204 14.46 -7.66 12.60
CA GLU A 204 15.48 -8.39 13.35
C GLU A 204 16.20 -7.51 14.38
N GLN A 205 16.40 -6.23 14.08
CA GLN A 205 17.10 -5.28 14.95
C GLN A 205 16.29 -4.97 16.22
N LEU A 206 14.96 -5.16 16.18
CA LEU A 206 14.13 -5.00 17.38
C LEU A 206 14.46 -6.04 18.44
N PHE A 207 14.90 -7.24 18.06
CA PHE A 207 15.29 -8.26 19.04
C PHE A 207 16.62 -7.94 19.72
N ASP A 208 17.44 -7.07 19.14
CA ASP A 208 18.70 -6.62 19.73
C ASP A 208 18.52 -5.38 20.63
N ILE A 209 17.51 -4.55 20.34
CA ILE A 209 17.27 -3.28 21.05
C ILE A 209 16.32 -3.46 22.24
N VAL A 210 15.34 -4.37 22.14
CA VAL A 210 14.34 -4.56 23.19
C VAL A 210 14.94 -5.38 24.34
N ASN A 211 14.78 -4.89 25.57
CA ASN A 211 15.10 -5.64 26.78
C ASN A 211 13.82 -6.34 27.34
N PRO A 212 13.73 -7.68 27.31
CA PRO A 212 12.54 -8.41 27.79
C PRO A 212 12.26 -8.23 29.28
N ALA A 213 13.28 -7.88 30.08
CA ALA A 213 13.10 -7.62 31.50
C ALA A 213 12.29 -6.32 31.74
N GLU A 214 12.43 -5.34 30.85
CA GLU A 214 11.89 -3.99 31.03
C GLU A 214 10.66 -3.71 30.16
N CYS A 215 10.52 -4.39 29.02
CA CYS A 215 9.44 -4.14 28.06
C CYS A 215 9.05 -5.40 27.28
N HIS A 216 7.86 -5.38 26.69
CA HIS A 216 7.38 -6.44 25.80
C HIS A 216 7.40 -5.98 24.34
N LEU A 217 7.82 -6.88 23.46
CA LEU A 217 7.77 -6.69 22.01
C LEU A 217 6.48 -7.31 21.45
N VAL A 218 5.64 -6.46 20.87
CA VAL A 218 4.40 -6.86 20.18
C VAL A 218 4.61 -6.76 18.68
N LEU A 219 4.37 -7.87 17.96
CA LEU A 219 4.53 -7.94 16.51
C LEU A 219 3.15 -8.09 15.86
N ILE A 220 2.71 -7.06 15.15
CA ILE A 220 1.49 -7.02 14.36
C ILE A 220 1.87 -7.09 12.88
N CYS A 221 2.17 -8.30 12.42
CA CYS A 221 2.66 -8.57 11.07
C CYS A 221 2.38 -10.01 10.65
N ASP A 222 2.46 -10.31 9.35
CA ASP A 222 2.57 -11.69 8.90
C ASP A 222 4.05 -12.10 8.91
N LEU A 223 4.41 -13.12 9.70
CA LEU A 223 5.74 -13.72 9.69
C LEU A 223 5.76 -14.92 8.72
N SER A 224 6.57 -14.87 7.67
CA SER A 224 6.88 -16.04 6.85
C SER A 224 8.07 -16.80 7.44
N THR A 225 8.04 -18.13 7.38
CA THR A 225 9.20 -18.97 7.72
C THR A 225 10.39 -18.73 6.80
N LYS A 226 10.17 -18.15 5.62
CA LYS A 226 11.22 -17.74 4.67
C LYS A 226 11.96 -16.47 5.07
N ASP A 227 11.43 -15.69 6.02
CA ASP A 227 12.00 -14.40 6.43
C ASP A 227 13.12 -14.52 7.47
N GLY A 228 13.65 -15.73 7.73
CA GLY A 228 14.88 -15.90 8.53
C GLY A 228 14.76 -15.70 10.04
N LEU A 229 13.53 -15.61 10.59
CA LEU A 229 13.26 -15.51 12.04
C LEU A 229 13.51 -16.75 12.95
N PRO A 230 13.95 -17.96 12.51
CA PRO A 230 14.08 -19.11 13.43
C PRO A 230 15.03 -18.90 14.61
N ALA A 231 16.10 -18.13 14.46
CA ALA A 231 17.12 -17.98 15.51
C ALA A 231 16.72 -17.01 16.65
N ALA A 232 15.91 -15.97 16.34
CA ALA A 232 15.47 -15.00 17.34
C ALA A 232 14.39 -15.58 18.27
N ARG A 233 13.51 -16.45 17.76
CA ARG A 233 12.43 -17.07 18.57
C ARG A 233 12.93 -17.88 19.76
N ALA A 234 14.13 -18.45 19.70
CA ALA A 234 14.66 -19.31 20.76
C ALA A 234 14.98 -18.56 22.07
N ARG A 235 15.17 -17.23 22.03
CA ARG A 235 15.49 -16.41 23.23
C ARG A 235 14.28 -15.72 23.86
N TRP A 236 13.13 -15.72 23.19
CA TRP A 236 11.99 -14.88 23.58
C TRP A 236 10.75 -15.74 23.83
N ARG A 237 10.42 -15.98 25.11
CA ARG A 237 9.19 -16.67 25.52
C ARG A 237 7.95 -15.76 25.50
N ASP A 238 8.15 -14.43 25.44
CA ASP A 238 7.10 -13.42 25.66
C ASP A 238 6.77 -12.55 24.43
N ILE A 239 6.94 -13.08 23.20
CA ILE A 239 6.51 -12.36 21.99
C ILE A 239 5.00 -12.55 21.82
N ILE A 240 4.26 -11.45 21.85
CA ILE A 240 2.86 -11.47 21.41
C ILE A 240 2.84 -11.31 19.90
N TYR A 241 2.44 -12.39 19.24
CA TYR A 241 2.27 -12.45 17.80
C TYR A 241 0.80 -12.33 17.43
N CYS A 242 0.47 -11.28 16.69
CA CYS A 242 -0.87 -11.02 16.18
C CYS A 242 -0.84 -11.23 14.66
N ARG A 243 -1.47 -12.32 14.17
CA ARG A 243 -1.47 -12.63 12.74
C ARG A 243 -2.47 -11.74 12.01
N CYS A 244 -2.00 -11.06 10.97
CA CYS A 244 -2.74 -10.11 10.13
C CYS A 244 -3.70 -10.83 9.15
N SER A 245 -3.96 -12.14 9.29
CA SER A 245 -4.83 -12.93 8.40
C SER A 245 -6.31 -12.87 8.76
N SER A 246 -6.68 -12.33 9.92
CA SER A 246 -8.06 -12.06 10.35
C SER A 246 -8.70 -10.84 9.65
N LEU A 247 -7.89 -10.00 8.97
CA LEU A 247 -8.25 -8.73 8.34
C LEU A 247 -9.22 -8.80 7.16
N SER A 248 -9.68 -9.99 6.81
CA SER A 248 -10.69 -10.23 5.77
C SER A 248 -12.14 -10.07 6.26
N LEU A 249 -12.37 -9.76 7.54
CA LEU A 249 -13.70 -9.49 8.07
C LEU A 249 -14.15 -8.03 7.78
N PRO A 250 -15.44 -7.80 7.48
CA PRO A 250 -15.96 -6.48 7.14
C PRO A 250 -15.64 -5.44 8.23
N ARG A 251 -15.18 -4.24 7.81
CA ARG A 251 -14.60 -3.18 8.66
C ARG A 251 -15.46 -2.65 9.83
N ARG A 252 -16.70 -3.15 10.00
CA ARG A 252 -17.60 -2.82 11.12
C ARG A 252 -17.38 -3.66 12.38
N SER A 253 -16.57 -4.72 12.34
CA SER A 253 -16.33 -5.63 13.49
C SER A 253 -15.05 -5.33 14.28
N TRP A 254 -14.45 -4.16 14.09
CA TRP A 254 -13.17 -3.76 14.68
C TRP A 254 -13.33 -3.24 16.12
N GLY A 255 -13.76 -4.13 17.03
CA GLY A 255 -13.86 -3.89 18.47
C GLY A 255 -12.82 -4.64 19.30
N MET A 256 -12.92 -4.57 20.64
CA MET A 256 -12.07 -5.33 21.59
C MET A 256 -12.07 -6.84 21.35
N GLU A 257 -13.18 -7.39 20.84
CA GLU A 257 -13.34 -8.81 20.47
C GLU A 257 -12.36 -9.24 19.36
N TYR A 258 -12.01 -8.33 18.45
CA TYR A 258 -11.12 -8.61 17.32
C TYR A 258 -9.64 -8.72 17.75
N ILE A 259 -9.23 -7.96 18.77
CA ILE A 259 -7.90 -8.08 19.39
C ILE A 259 -7.74 -9.45 20.08
N ALA A 260 -8.83 -9.97 20.65
CA ALA A 260 -8.86 -11.32 21.25
C ALA A 260 -8.82 -12.43 20.19
N GLU A 261 -9.51 -12.27 19.04
CA GLU A 261 -9.50 -13.26 17.94
C GLU A 261 -8.16 -13.34 17.18
N CYS A 262 -7.39 -12.23 17.08
CA CYS A 262 -6.10 -12.23 16.38
C CYS A 262 -4.97 -12.92 17.15
N ILE A 263 -5.24 -13.36 18.39
CA ILE A 263 -4.32 -14.13 19.24
C ILE A 263 -4.92 -15.53 19.43
N PRO A 264 -4.92 -16.42 18.41
CA PRO A 264 -5.27 -17.80 18.66
C PRO A 264 -4.15 -18.43 19.50
N SER A 265 -4.47 -18.60 20.79
CA SER A 265 -3.83 -19.49 21.77
C SER A 265 -2.28 -19.51 21.73
N ILE A 266 -1.66 -18.58 22.45
CA ILE A 266 -0.30 -18.80 22.98
C ILE A 266 -0.47 -19.54 24.31
N ARG A 267 -0.22 -20.85 24.30
CA ARG A 267 0.36 -21.55 25.45
C ARG A 267 1.77 -21.95 25.08
#